data_AF-A0A131ZUP1-F1
#
_entry.id   AF-A0A131ZUP1-F1
#
_cell.length_a   1.000
_cell.length_b   1.000
_cell.length_c   1.000
_cell.angle_alpha   90.00
_cell.angle_beta   90.00
_cell.angle_gamma   90.00
#
_symmetry.space_group_name_H-M   'P 1'
#
loop_
_entity.id
_entity.type
_entity.pdbx_description
1 polymer ?
#
loop_
_entity_poly.entity_id
_entity_poly.type
_entity_poly.pdbx_seq_one_letter_code
_entity_poly.pdbx_strand_id
1 'polypeptide(L)'
;MNIKNEEMNGTRQSPIDIQTRIVKRSADDPDRNSLKIDYSPLKGVSMSIENTGHGWQLNIPDQYAQECPITGGHLRNDHYRLLQIHAHWGKNCSNGSEHTINGKSYPSEIHLVHWNVSKYSTPIEAQNNSKDGLAVIGVFVQLCQTPHPILTMIDSLLPSIPFKGDKKMVQNGEMDLNLLIPDRHSPNYWFYLGSLTTPPFSESVLWFVMKTPIRASESQIVAFRQLYSRERNEHSNHLVDENFRDVQDRNNRAIVDVNYD
;
A
#
# COMPACT_ATOMS: atom_id res chain seq x y z
N MET A 1 7.55 1.17 17.81
CA MET A 1 8.58 0.17 17.45
C MET A 1 9.16 0.60 16.12
N ASN A 2 10.48 0.79 16.04
CA ASN A 2 11.13 1.37 14.86
C ASN A 2 11.44 0.25 13.86
N ILE A 3 10.59 0.07 12.85
CA ILE A 3 10.66 -1.03 11.85
C ILE A 3 11.93 -0.93 10.99
N LYS A 4 12.62 0.22 10.99
CA LYS A 4 13.82 0.51 10.20
C LYS A 4 14.93 -0.55 10.28
N ASN A 5 15.08 -1.22 11.43
CA ASN A 5 16.22 -2.11 11.67
C ASN A 5 15.84 -3.59 11.86
N GLU A 6 14.61 -4.00 11.50
CA GLU A 6 14.24 -5.40 11.55
C GLU A 6 14.72 -6.12 10.27
N GLU A 7 15.97 -6.59 10.31
CA GLU A 7 16.53 -7.52 9.32
C GLU A 7 15.99 -8.93 9.57
N MET A 8 15.31 -9.48 8.57
CA MET A 8 14.87 -10.88 8.56
C MET A 8 15.59 -11.61 7.43
N ASN A 9 15.99 -12.86 7.68
CA ASN A 9 16.74 -13.73 6.76
C ASN A 9 15.88 -14.23 5.56
N GLY A 10 15.32 -13.29 4.79
CA GLY A 10 14.56 -13.55 3.57
C GLY A 10 15.34 -13.14 2.32
N THR A 11 15.20 -13.89 1.23
CA THR A 11 15.84 -13.57 -0.05
C THR A 11 15.00 -12.64 -0.92
N ARG A 12 13.74 -12.40 -0.54
CA ARG A 12 12.76 -11.60 -1.29
C ARG A 12 12.08 -10.56 -0.40
N GLN A 13 12.81 -9.97 0.53
CA GLN A 13 12.29 -8.92 1.41
C GLN A 13 11.96 -7.61 0.66
N SER A 14 11.01 -6.86 1.19
CA SER A 14 10.56 -5.56 0.69
C SER A 14 10.66 -4.50 1.79
N PRO A 15 10.75 -3.19 1.45
CA PRO A 15 10.79 -2.62 0.10
C PRO A 15 12.15 -2.77 -0.58
N ILE A 16 12.27 -2.33 -1.84
CA ILE A 16 13.54 -2.28 -2.59
C ILE A 16 13.74 -0.94 -3.28
N ASP A 17 15.00 -0.61 -3.61
CA ASP A 17 15.32 0.43 -4.59
C ASP A 17 15.10 -0.07 -6.02
N ILE A 18 14.25 0.62 -6.76
CA ILE A 18 13.97 0.37 -8.17
C ILE A 18 15.00 1.12 -9.00
N GLN A 19 16.08 0.41 -9.34
CA GLN A 19 17.12 0.93 -10.23
C GLN A 19 16.67 0.80 -11.69
N THR A 20 16.14 1.89 -12.26
CA THR A 20 15.48 1.90 -13.58
C THR A 20 16.38 1.49 -14.74
N ARG A 21 17.72 1.55 -14.56
CA ARG A 21 18.71 1.10 -15.56
C ARG A 21 18.85 -0.42 -15.71
N ILE A 22 18.38 -1.20 -14.73
CA ILE A 22 18.58 -2.67 -14.67
C ILE A 22 17.25 -3.45 -14.49
N VAL A 23 16.14 -2.79 -14.76
CA VAL A 23 14.81 -3.44 -14.87
C VAL A 23 14.71 -4.15 -16.22
N LYS A 24 13.95 -5.25 -16.26
CA LYS A 24 13.65 -5.97 -17.50
C LYS A 24 12.44 -5.33 -18.17
N ARG A 25 12.42 -5.25 -19.50
CA ARG A 25 11.25 -4.73 -20.23
C ARG A 25 10.14 -5.78 -20.27
N SER A 26 8.88 -5.35 -20.21
CA SER A 26 7.70 -6.23 -20.30
C SER A 26 7.60 -7.02 -21.61
N ALA A 27 8.21 -6.54 -22.69
CA ALA A 27 8.23 -7.25 -23.98
C ALA A 27 8.83 -8.68 -23.87
N ASP A 28 9.74 -8.87 -22.91
CA ASP A 28 10.40 -10.15 -22.65
C ASP A 28 9.67 -10.99 -21.58
N ASP A 29 8.52 -10.51 -21.07
CA ASP A 29 7.76 -11.15 -20.00
C ASP A 29 6.60 -12.01 -20.56
N PRO A 30 6.52 -13.32 -20.19
CA PRO A 30 5.41 -14.17 -20.58
C PRO A 30 4.04 -13.71 -20.02
N ASP A 31 4.03 -13.01 -18.89
CA ASP A 31 2.83 -12.55 -18.18
C ASP A 31 2.50 -11.07 -18.47
N ARG A 32 2.95 -10.54 -19.63
CA ARG A 32 2.82 -9.12 -20.06
C ARG A 32 1.41 -8.55 -20.26
N ASN A 33 0.35 -9.30 -19.91
CA ASN A 33 -1.02 -8.82 -20.06
C ASN A 33 -1.30 -7.66 -19.08
N SER A 34 -2.24 -6.78 -19.42
CA SER A 34 -2.60 -5.68 -18.53
C SER A 34 -3.14 -6.14 -17.19
N LEU A 35 -2.69 -5.49 -16.11
CA LEU A 35 -3.32 -5.59 -14.80
C LEU A 35 -4.65 -4.84 -14.90
N LYS A 36 -5.74 -5.56 -14.63
CA LYS A 36 -7.07 -4.99 -14.59
C LYS A 36 -7.41 -4.62 -13.16
N ILE A 37 -7.81 -3.37 -12.98
CA ILE A 37 -8.19 -2.79 -11.70
C ILE A 37 -9.65 -2.36 -11.84
N ASP A 38 -10.55 -3.27 -11.46
CA ASP A 38 -11.98 -3.16 -11.77
C ASP A 38 -12.76 -2.68 -10.53
N TYR A 39 -12.34 -1.56 -9.94
CA TYR A 39 -13.00 -1.02 -8.76
C TYR A 39 -14.30 -0.29 -9.12
N SER A 40 -15.39 -0.66 -8.46
CA SER A 40 -16.63 0.10 -8.45
C SER A 40 -16.64 1.11 -7.30
N PRO A 41 -17.25 2.30 -7.46
CA PRO A 41 -17.51 3.20 -6.35
C PRO A 41 -18.32 2.48 -5.26
N LEU A 42 -17.83 2.53 -4.03
CA LEU A 42 -18.46 1.89 -2.90
C LEU A 42 -19.59 2.79 -2.40
N LYS A 43 -20.83 2.30 -2.37
CA LYS A 43 -22.03 3.05 -1.97
C LYS A 43 -22.61 2.56 -0.65
N GLY A 44 -23.18 3.47 0.16
CA GLY A 44 -23.81 3.13 1.44
C GLY A 44 -22.84 2.42 2.38
N VAL A 45 -21.62 2.92 2.45
CA VAL A 45 -20.49 2.14 2.95
C VAL A 45 -20.40 2.21 4.46
N SER A 46 -20.22 1.06 5.10
CA SER A 46 -19.86 0.94 6.51
C SER A 46 -18.48 0.27 6.61
N MET A 47 -17.43 1.06 6.40
CA MET A 47 -16.03 0.63 6.56
C MET A 47 -15.52 1.05 7.93
N SER A 48 -14.38 0.50 8.34
CA SER A 48 -13.72 0.94 9.56
C SER A 48 -12.34 1.50 9.27
N ILE A 49 -12.07 2.69 9.77
CA ILE A 49 -10.70 3.19 9.91
C ILE A 49 -10.23 2.96 11.34
N GLU A 50 -8.98 2.55 11.51
CA GLU A 50 -8.38 2.34 12.82
C GLU A 50 -6.95 2.87 12.87
N ASN A 51 -6.46 3.14 14.07
CA ASN A 51 -5.05 3.36 14.33
C ASN A 51 -4.45 2.06 14.86
N THR A 52 -3.55 1.45 14.10
CA THR A 52 -2.93 0.16 14.45
C THR A 52 -1.78 0.31 15.46
N GLY A 53 -1.43 1.54 15.82
CA GLY A 53 -0.20 1.90 16.53
C GLY A 53 1.01 2.07 15.60
N HIS A 54 0.87 1.69 14.33
CA HIS A 54 1.85 1.91 13.27
C HIS A 54 1.39 2.92 12.21
N GLY A 55 0.16 3.41 12.34
CA GLY A 55 -0.46 4.33 11.39
C GLY A 55 -1.96 4.08 11.28
N TRP A 56 -2.60 4.74 10.32
CA TRP A 56 -4.00 4.48 10.01
C TRP A 56 -4.13 3.31 9.04
N GLN A 57 -5.22 2.54 9.19
CA GLN A 57 -5.61 1.49 8.25
C GLN A 57 -7.11 1.60 7.98
N LEU A 58 -7.48 1.66 6.70
CA LEU A 58 -8.86 1.56 6.25
C LEU A 58 -9.13 0.10 5.86
N ASN A 59 -9.98 -0.58 6.63
CA ASN A 59 -10.37 -1.96 6.37
C ASN A 59 -11.56 -2.01 5.41
N ILE A 60 -11.50 -2.91 4.43
CA ILE A 60 -12.56 -3.15 3.45
C ILE A 60 -13.29 -4.44 3.84
N PRO A 61 -14.54 -4.35 4.33
CA PRO A 61 -15.34 -5.53 4.63
C PRO A 61 -15.60 -6.38 3.39
N ASP A 62 -15.72 -7.70 3.56
CA ASP A 62 -15.89 -8.66 2.47
C ASP A 62 -17.04 -8.32 1.51
N GLN A 63 -18.14 -7.78 2.05
CA GLN A 63 -19.31 -7.35 1.25
C GLN A 63 -18.99 -6.24 0.23
N TYR A 64 -17.93 -5.46 0.47
CA TYR A 64 -17.43 -4.42 -0.43
C TYR A 64 -16.16 -4.86 -1.17
N ALA A 65 -15.39 -5.79 -0.62
CA ALA A 65 -14.15 -6.28 -1.23
C ALA A 65 -14.37 -6.90 -2.63
N GLN A 66 -15.55 -7.48 -2.89
CA GLN A 66 -15.93 -8.00 -4.21
C GLN A 66 -16.06 -6.91 -5.29
N GLU A 67 -16.29 -5.65 -4.88
CA GLU A 67 -16.41 -4.49 -5.76
C GLU A 67 -15.05 -3.86 -6.06
N CYS A 68 -13.97 -4.34 -5.45
CA CYS A 68 -12.60 -3.88 -5.68
C CYS A 68 -11.64 -5.04 -6.04
N PRO A 69 -11.91 -5.82 -7.10
CA PRO A 69 -11.02 -6.87 -7.54
C PRO A 69 -9.87 -6.34 -8.42
N ILE A 70 -8.76 -7.09 -8.41
CA ILE A 70 -7.69 -6.98 -9.41
C ILE A 70 -7.42 -8.34 -10.04
N THR A 71 -7.17 -8.35 -11.35
CA THR A 71 -6.92 -9.56 -12.17
C THR A 71 -5.93 -9.28 -13.30
N GLY A 72 -5.47 -10.31 -14.01
CA GLY A 72 -4.62 -10.13 -15.19
C GLY A 72 -3.16 -9.81 -14.86
N GLY A 73 -2.37 -9.55 -15.90
CA GLY A 73 -0.91 -9.45 -15.81
C GLY A 73 -0.26 -10.58 -15.02
N HIS A 74 0.63 -10.22 -14.10
CA HIS A 74 1.33 -11.17 -13.25
C HIS A 74 0.44 -11.92 -12.25
N LEU A 75 -0.86 -11.59 -12.16
CA LEU A 75 -1.85 -12.37 -11.39
C LEU A 75 -2.42 -13.54 -12.21
N ARG A 76 -2.16 -13.57 -13.53
CA ARG A 76 -2.64 -14.59 -14.46
C ARG A 76 -4.17 -14.72 -14.40
N ASN A 77 -4.68 -15.88 -14.02
CA ASN A 77 -6.11 -16.20 -13.94
C ASN A 77 -6.67 -16.04 -12.52
N ASP A 78 -5.83 -15.72 -11.54
CA ASP A 78 -6.26 -15.59 -10.16
C ASP A 78 -6.94 -14.24 -9.91
N HIS A 79 -7.85 -14.25 -8.95
CA HIS A 79 -8.61 -13.08 -8.53
C HIS A 79 -8.15 -12.66 -7.14
N TYR A 80 -7.88 -11.37 -6.99
CA TYR A 80 -7.51 -10.79 -5.72
C TYR A 80 -8.53 -9.72 -5.34
N ARG A 81 -8.91 -9.67 -4.07
CA ARG A 81 -9.86 -8.67 -3.56
C ARG A 81 -9.18 -7.76 -2.57
N LEU A 82 -9.51 -6.47 -2.63
CA LEU A 82 -8.99 -5.46 -1.72
C LEU A 82 -9.38 -5.79 -0.27
N LEU A 83 -8.38 -5.83 0.59
CA LEU A 83 -8.50 -6.14 2.02
C LEU A 83 -8.44 -4.88 2.87
N GLN A 84 -7.44 -4.05 2.60
CA GLN A 84 -7.19 -2.83 3.36
C GLN A 84 -6.36 -1.83 2.56
N ILE A 85 -6.36 -0.59 3.03
CA ILE A 85 -5.48 0.48 2.55
C ILE A 85 -4.79 1.11 3.76
N HIS A 86 -3.50 1.37 3.63
CA HIS A 86 -2.71 2.12 4.61
C HIS A 86 -1.63 2.95 3.89
N ALA A 87 -0.89 3.75 4.65
CA ALA A 87 0.21 4.55 4.12
C ALA A 87 1.45 4.50 5.01
N HIS A 88 2.59 4.74 4.38
CA HIS A 88 3.87 4.97 5.00
C HIS A 88 4.32 6.42 4.77
N TRP A 89 4.97 7.02 5.76
CA TRP A 89 5.48 8.39 5.73
C TRP A 89 6.70 8.52 6.63
N GLY A 90 7.49 9.56 6.39
CA GLY A 90 8.62 9.95 7.23
C GLY A 90 8.35 11.22 8.02
N LYS A 91 9.32 11.60 8.87
CA LYS A 91 9.26 12.76 9.77
C LYS A 91 9.04 14.10 9.07
N ASN A 92 9.42 14.18 7.81
CA ASN A 92 9.28 15.35 6.96
C ASN A 92 8.87 14.92 5.55
N CYS A 93 8.52 15.87 4.69
CA CYS A 93 8.04 15.56 3.35
C CYS A 93 9.15 15.36 2.31
N SER A 94 10.39 15.13 2.74
CA SER A 94 11.52 14.81 1.84
C SER A 94 11.83 13.31 1.76
N ASN A 95 11.28 12.52 2.69
CA ASN A 95 11.48 11.08 2.77
C ASN A 95 10.26 10.45 3.47
N GLY A 96 9.79 9.29 3.00
CA GLY A 96 8.64 8.63 3.62
C GLY A 96 8.03 7.49 2.83
N SER A 97 8.32 7.38 1.54
CA SER A 97 8.04 6.16 0.80
C SER A 97 8.98 5.04 1.22
N GLU A 98 8.48 3.82 1.18
CA GLU A 98 9.24 2.62 1.47
C GLU A 98 10.10 2.22 0.26
N HIS A 99 9.48 2.15 -0.91
CA HIS A 99 10.21 2.00 -2.15
C HIS A 99 10.94 3.30 -2.49
N THR A 100 12.06 3.15 -3.19
CA THR A 100 12.79 4.27 -3.78
C THR A 100 12.99 4.02 -5.27
N ILE A 101 13.21 5.10 -6.02
CA ILE A 101 13.53 5.04 -7.45
C ILE A 101 14.90 5.65 -7.64
N ASN A 102 15.88 4.83 -8.02
CA ASN A 102 17.29 5.23 -8.12
C ASN A 102 17.78 5.95 -6.85
N GLY A 103 17.41 5.43 -5.68
CA GLY A 103 17.76 5.97 -4.36
C GLY A 103 16.96 7.20 -3.93
N LYS A 104 15.95 7.63 -4.70
CA LYS A 104 15.08 8.77 -4.33
C LYS A 104 13.78 8.29 -3.70
N SER A 105 13.43 8.87 -2.55
CA SER A 105 12.16 8.64 -1.84
C SER A 105 11.12 9.72 -2.17
N TYR A 106 9.86 9.41 -1.92
CA TYR A 106 8.72 10.33 -1.93
C TYR A 106 8.28 10.66 -0.49
N PRO A 107 7.52 11.75 -0.28
CA PRO A 107 6.97 12.10 1.03
C PRO A 107 6.16 10.99 1.73
N SER A 108 5.49 10.13 0.95
CA SER A 108 4.64 9.05 1.43
C SER A 108 4.41 8.01 0.33
N GLU A 109 4.01 6.81 0.72
CA GLU A 109 3.60 5.72 -0.16
C GLU A 109 2.33 5.06 0.39
N ILE A 110 1.32 4.88 -0.46
CA ILE A 110 0.05 4.23 -0.11
C ILE A 110 0.09 2.80 -0.62
N HIS A 111 -0.32 1.86 0.24
CA HIS A 111 -0.44 0.45 -0.10
C HIS A 111 -1.90 0.04 -0.13
N LEU A 112 -2.35 -0.46 -1.28
CA LEU A 112 -3.64 -1.12 -1.44
C LEU A 112 -3.40 -2.63 -1.42
N VAL A 113 -3.73 -3.27 -0.31
CA VAL A 113 -3.42 -4.68 -0.07
C VAL A 113 -4.59 -5.55 -0.49
N HIS A 114 -4.33 -6.51 -1.36
CA HIS A 114 -5.30 -7.49 -1.83
C HIS A 114 -4.84 -8.90 -1.45
N TRP A 115 -5.78 -9.82 -1.36
CA TRP A 115 -5.50 -11.23 -1.10
C TRP A 115 -6.13 -12.14 -2.15
N ASN A 116 -5.46 -13.26 -2.43
CA ASN A 116 -5.83 -14.21 -3.49
C ASN A 116 -7.01 -15.08 -3.05
N VAL A 117 -8.20 -14.70 -3.49
CA VAL A 117 -9.44 -15.40 -3.16
C VAL A 117 -9.68 -16.64 -4.03
N SER A 118 -8.89 -16.82 -5.09
CA SER A 118 -8.95 -18.00 -5.94
C SER A 118 -8.29 -19.23 -5.31
N LYS A 119 -7.28 -19.02 -4.45
CA LYS A 119 -6.44 -20.11 -3.90
C LYS A 119 -6.56 -20.32 -2.39
N TYR A 120 -6.90 -19.29 -1.64
CA TYR A 120 -6.92 -19.35 -0.18
C TYR A 120 -8.31 -19.09 0.37
N SER A 121 -8.60 -19.65 1.54
CA SER A 121 -9.90 -19.50 2.19
C SER A 121 -9.97 -18.24 3.05
N THR A 122 -8.81 -17.75 3.53
CA THR A 122 -8.72 -16.55 4.37
C THR A 122 -7.51 -15.68 4.04
N PRO A 123 -7.55 -14.36 4.32
CA PRO A 123 -6.38 -13.50 4.18
C PRO A 123 -5.17 -13.94 5.01
N ILE A 124 -5.41 -14.49 6.21
CA ILE A 124 -4.35 -14.97 7.12
C ILE A 124 -3.62 -16.17 6.52
N GLU A 125 -4.38 -17.11 5.95
CA GLU A 125 -3.81 -18.26 5.22
C GLU A 125 -2.98 -17.80 4.03
N ALA A 126 -3.54 -16.88 3.24
CA ALA A 126 -2.86 -16.29 2.09
C ALA A 126 -1.54 -15.61 2.51
N GLN A 127 -1.53 -14.85 3.59
CA GLN A 127 -0.34 -14.18 4.10
C GLN A 127 0.77 -15.16 4.53
N ASN A 128 0.43 -16.24 5.22
CA ASN A 128 1.41 -17.05 5.96
C ASN A 128 2.02 -18.21 5.16
N ASN A 129 1.34 -18.75 4.15
CA ASN A 129 1.71 -20.04 3.54
C ASN A 129 1.85 -20.00 2.01
N SER A 130 2.27 -18.88 1.44
CA SER A 130 2.24 -18.70 -0.02
C SER A 130 3.39 -17.88 -0.59
N LYS A 131 3.55 -17.96 -1.92
CA LYS A 131 4.40 -17.06 -2.71
C LYS A 131 3.59 -15.98 -3.44
N ASP A 132 2.27 -16.14 -3.47
CA ASP A 132 1.28 -15.43 -4.29
C ASP A 132 -0.05 -15.25 -3.52
N GLY A 133 0.01 -15.15 -2.20
CA GLY A 133 -1.18 -14.97 -1.38
C GLY A 133 -1.67 -13.54 -1.37
N LEU A 134 -0.76 -12.57 -1.50
CA LEU A 134 -1.08 -11.15 -1.49
C LEU A 134 -0.64 -10.48 -2.78
N ALA A 135 -1.39 -9.47 -3.19
CA ALA A 135 -1.00 -8.55 -4.25
C ALA A 135 -1.13 -7.12 -3.71
N VAL A 136 -0.07 -6.33 -3.78
CA VAL A 136 -0.05 -4.97 -3.23
C VAL A 136 0.21 -3.98 -4.36
N ILE A 137 -0.71 -3.04 -4.53
CA ILE A 137 -0.48 -1.86 -5.38
C ILE A 137 0.15 -0.79 -4.49
N GLY A 138 1.41 -0.45 -4.78
CA GLY A 138 2.15 0.62 -4.12
C GLY A 138 2.06 1.91 -4.93
N VAL A 139 1.63 3.01 -4.31
CA VAL A 139 1.41 4.29 -4.98
C VAL A 139 2.17 5.39 -4.25
N PHE A 140 3.15 5.97 -4.92
CA PHE A 140 3.88 7.13 -4.40
C PHE A 140 2.98 8.36 -4.29
N VAL A 141 3.26 9.21 -3.30
CA VAL A 141 2.56 10.49 -3.13
C VAL A 141 3.52 11.64 -3.43
N GLN A 142 3.18 12.45 -4.42
CA GLN A 142 3.88 13.68 -4.77
C GLN A 142 3.14 14.90 -4.20
N LEU A 143 3.88 15.84 -3.61
CA LEU A 143 3.28 17.07 -3.09
C LEU A 143 2.75 17.97 -4.21
N CYS A 144 1.59 18.57 -3.97
CA CYS A 144 1.04 19.68 -4.74
C CYS A 144 0.25 20.62 -3.82
N GLN A 145 -0.37 21.66 -4.40
CA GLN A 145 -1.21 22.59 -3.63
C GLN A 145 -2.62 22.06 -3.38
N THR A 146 -3.10 21.13 -4.20
CA THR A 146 -4.48 20.64 -4.18
C THR A 146 -4.60 19.40 -3.30
N PRO A 147 -5.50 19.40 -2.29
CA PRO A 147 -5.76 18.20 -1.50
C PRO A 147 -6.30 17.04 -2.35
N HIS A 148 -5.84 15.81 -2.07
CA HIS A 148 -6.39 14.61 -2.67
C HIS A 148 -7.76 14.25 -2.05
N PRO A 149 -8.83 14.00 -2.82
CA PRO A 149 -10.17 13.80 -2.26
C PRO A 149 -10.28 12.67 -1.23
N ILE A 150 -9.68 11.50 -1.51
CA ILE A 150 -9.69 10.37 -0.57
C ILE A 150 -8.89 10.68 0.69
N LEU A 151 -7.76 11.39 0.57
CA LEU A 151 -6.95 11.73 1.73
C LEU A 151 -7.59 12.83 2.57
N THR A 152 -8.42 13.70 1.99
CA THR A 152 -9.24 14.66 2.75
C THR A 152 -10.21 13.93 3.68
N MET A 153 -10.84 12.87 3.18
CA MET A 153 -11.72 12.02 4.00
C MET A 153 -10.92 11.35 5.12
N ILE A 154 -9.77 10.75 4.82
CA ILE A 154 -8.90 10.13 5.83
C ILE A 154 -8.46 11.14 6.90
N ASP A 155 -7.90 12.28 6.48
CA ASP A 155 -7.44 13.38 7.34
C ASP A 155 -8.54 13.82 8.31
N SER A 156 -9.76 14.03 7.83
CA SER A 156 -10.92 14.41 8.66
C SER A 156 -11.27 13.40 9.76
N LEU A 157 -10.88 12.13 9.60
CA LEU A 157 -11.18 11.04 10.53
C LEU A 157 -10.07 10.78 11.54
N LEU A 158 -8.81 11.16 11.24
CA LEU A 158 -7.67 10.90 12.13
C LEU A 158 -7.85 11.45 13.56
N PRO A 159 -8.44 12.65 13.78
CA PRO A 159 -8.67 13.17 15.14
C PRO A 159 -9.59 12.29 16.00
N SER A 160 -10.35 11.39 15.39
CA SER A 160 -11.24 10.46 16.09
C SER A 160 -10.63 9.07 16.32
N ILE A 161 -9.43 8.81 15.81
CA ILE A 161 -8.65 7.61 16.10
C ILE A 161 -7.20 7.94 16.54
N PRO A 162 -6.99 8.89 17.47
CA PRO A 162 -5.66 9.38 17.78
C PRO A 162 -4.75 8.32 18.40
N PHE A 163 -5.26 7.33 19.14
CA PHE A 163 -4.46 6.34 19.87
C PHE A 163 -4.52 4.97 19.21
N LYS A 164 -3.47 4.17 19.41
CA LYS A 164 -3.44 2.75 19.03
C LYS A 164 -4.68 2.04 19.56
N GLY A 165 -5.32 1.26 18.70
CA GLY A 165 -6.53 0.51 18.99
C GLY A 165 -7.83 1.31 18.86
N ASP A 166 -7.76 2.65 18.73
CA ASP A 166 -8.94 3.44 18.40
C ASP A 166 -9.46 3.04 17.01
N LYS A 167 -10.78 2.88 16.89
CA LYS A 167 -11.47 2.47 15.66
C LYS A 167 -12.72 3.30 15.47
N LYS A 168 -12.99 3.69 14.22
CA LYS A 168 -14.19 4.44 13.84
C LYS A 168 -14.85 3.85 12.60
N MET A 169 -16.16 3.73 12.66
CA MET A 169 -16.96 3.41 11.48
C MET A 169 -17.11 4.65 10.61
N VAL A 170 -16.78 4.49 9.34
CA VAL A 170 -16.93 5.49 8.30
C VAL A 170 -18.26 5.21 7.61
N GLN A 171 -19.24 6.07 7.87
CA GLN A 171 -20.50 6.10 7.12
C GLN A 171 -20.35 7.13 6.02
N ASN A 172 -20.17 6.67 4.78
CA ASN A 172 -20.07 7.57 3.64
C ASN A 172 -21.09 7.19 2.57
N GLY A 173 -21.69 8.20 1.93
CA GLY A 173 -22.69 7.99 0.89
C GLY A 173 -22.10 7.28 -0.32
N GLU A 174 -20.91 7.71 -0.74
CA GLU A 174 -20.15 7.12 -1.85
C GLU A 174 -18.64 7.34 -1.66
N MET A 175 -17.82 6.34 -1.97
CA MET A 175 -16.37 6.41 -1.95
C MET A 175 -15.78 5.79 -3.22
N ASP A 176 -15.04 6.59 -3.98
CA ASP A 176 -14.38 6.13 -5.20
C ASP A 176 -12.88 5.88 -4.95
N LEU A 177 -12.53 4.63 -4.65
CA LEU A 177 -11.15 4.22 -4.40
C LEU A 177 -10.29 4.23 -5.68
N ASN A 178 -10.89 4.35 -6.88
CA ASN A 178 -10.14 4.53 -8.12
C ASN A 178 -9.27 5.79 -8.10
N LEU A 179 -9.65 6.79 -7.30
CA LEU A 179 -8.87 8.03 -7.18
C LEU A 179 -7.47 7.80 -6.60
N LEU A 180 -7.23 6.71 -5.87
CA LEU A 180 -5.92 6.34 -5.36
C LEU A 180 -5.02 5.67 -6.42
N ILE A 181 -5.54 5.35 -7.61
CA ILE A 181 -4.85 4.55 -8.61
C ILE A 181 -4.66 5.39 -9.88
N PRO A 182 -3.46 5.92 -10.12
CA PRO A 182 -3.19 6.70 -11.32
C PRO A 182 -3.18 5.81 -12.56
N ASP A 183 -3.62 6.37 -13.69
CA ASP A 183 -3.61 5.72 -15.01
C ASP A 183 -4.28 4.33 -15.05
N ARG A 184 -5.28 4.08 -14.20
CA ARG A 184 -5.85 2.74 -13.94
C ARG A 184 -6.30 1.94 -15.16
N HIS A 185 -6.65 2.60 -16.27
CA HIS A 185 -7.08 1.92 -17.50
C HIS A 185 -5.91 1.33 -18.31
N SER A 186 -4.71 1.91 -18.15
CA SER A 186 -3.45 1.49 -18.76
C SER A 186 -2.32 1.66 -17.74
N PRO A 187 -2.33 0.89 -16.64
CA PRO A 187 -1.47 1.16 -15.50
C PRO A 187 -0.01 0.84 -15.84
N ASN A 188 0.86 1.84 -15.69
CA ASN A 188 2.31 1.67 -15.80
C ASN A 188 2.90 1.41 -14.40
N TYR A 189 3.58 0.29 -14.24
CA TYR A 189 4.11 -0.14 -12.93
C TYR A 189 5.41 -0.93 -13.07
N TRP A 190 6.12 -1.06 -11.95
CA TRP A 190 7.15 -2.06 -11.77
C TRP A 190 6.58 -3.25 -11.02
N PHE A 191 6.83 -4.45 -11.54
CA PHE A 191 6.43 -5.69 -10.91
C PHE A 191 7.63 -6.44 -10.32
N TYR A 192 7.48 -6.97 -9.11
CA TYR A 192 8.43 -7.93 -8.54
C TYR A 192 7.80 -8.78 -7.43
N LEU A 193 8.45 -9.90 -7.11
CA LEU A 193 8.08 -10.77 -5.98
C LEU A 193 8.79 -10.30 -4.71
N GLY A 194 8.00 -10.04 -3.67
CA GLY A 194 8.49 -9.44 -2.43
C GLY A 194 7.84 -9.99 -1.17
N SER A 195 7.89 -9.17 -0.12
CA SER A 195 7.32 -9.47 1.19
C SER A 195 6.39 -8.37 1.66
N LEU A 196 5.73 -8.61 2.80
CA LEU A 196 5.25 -7.52 3.64
C LEU A 196 6.42 -6.65 4.11
N THR A 197 6.17 -5.35 4.29
CA THR A 197 7.15 -4.39 4.83
C THR A 197 6.99 -4.16 6.33
N THR A 198 6.03 -4.86 6.94
CA THR A 198 5.80 -4.92 8.40
C THR A 198 5.82 -6.37 8.87
N PRO A 199 6.07 -6.64 10.17
CA PRO A 199 6.01 -7.99 10.72
C PRO A 199 4.69 -8.71 10.35
N PRO A 200 4.74 -10.00 9.97
CA PRO A 200 5.88 -10.91 10.07
C PRO A 200 6.83 -10.92 8.85
N PHE A 201 6.75 -9.93 7.96
CA PHE A 201 7.58 -9.82 6.75
C PHE A 201 7.51 -11.05 5.82
N SER A 202 6.35 -11.71 5.76
CA SER A 202 6.12 -12.88 4.91
C SER A 202 6.40 -12.58 3.45
N GLU A 203 7.18 -13.44 2.77
CA GLU A 203 7.49 -13.35 1.33
C GLU A 203 6.36 -13.87 0.43
N SER A 204 5.15 -13.35 0.65
CA SER A 204 3.90 -13.76 0.01
C SER A 204 3.31 -12.70 -0.91
N VAL A 205 4.07 -11.63 -1.21
CA VAL A 205 3.55 -10.44 -1.88
C VAL A 205 4.00 -10.35 -3.35
N LEU A 206 3.02 -10.17 -4.23
CA LEU A 206 3.17 -9.70 -5.60
C LEU A 206 3.08 -8.16 -5.60
N TRP A 207 4.20 -7.48 -5.84
CA TRP A 207 4.25 -6.01 -5.81
C TRP A 207 3.95 -5.41 -7.18
N PHE A 208 3.06 -4.41 -7.21
CA PHE A 208 2.74 -3.57 -8.36
C PHE A 208 3.01 -2.11 -7.95
N VAL A 209 4.23 -1.64 -8.15
CA VAL A 209 4.63 -0.27 -7.75
C VAL A 209 4.34 0.68 -8.91
N MET A 210 3.34 1.54 -8.76
CA MET A 210 2.88 2.48 -9.78
C MET A 210 3.98 3.51 -10.08
N LYS A 211 4.21 3.78 -11.37
CA LYS A 211 5.22 4.77 -11.80
C LYS A 211 4.75 6.19 -11.62
N THR A 212 3.47 6.41 -11.95
CA THR A 212 2.82 7.70 -11.77
C THR A 212 2.45 7.84 -10.29
N PRO A 213 2.88 8.90 -9.59
CA PRO A 213 2.42 9.17 -8.24
C PRO A 213 1.03 9.81 -8.25
N ILE A 214 0.27 9.64 -7.17
CA ILE A 214 -0.87 10.52 -6.91
C ILE A 214 -0.37 11.85 -6.33
N ARG A 215 -1.23 12.87 -6.37
CA ARG A 215 -0.89 14.20 -5.86
C ARG A 215 -1.71 14.52 -4.62
N ALA A 216 -1.06 15.05 -3.59
CA ALA A 216 -1.70 15.43 -2.33
C ALA A 216 -1.08 16.72 -1.76
N SER A 217 -1.81 17.41 -0.90
CA SER A 217 -1.25 18.58 -0.20
C SER A 217 -0.32 18.16 0.93
N GLU A 218 0.65 19.01 1.25
CA GLU A 218 1.56 18.77 2.37
C GLU A 218 0.82 18.59 3.70
N SER A 219 -0.25 19.37 3.92
CA SER A 219 -1.08 19.29 5.13
C SER A 219 -1.67 17.90 5.36
N GLN A 220 -2.06 17.20 4.29
CA GLN A 220 -2.62 15.85 4.39
C GLN A 220 -1.58 14.85 4.89
N ILE A 221 -0.32 14.99 4.46
CA ILE A 221 0.77 14.11 4.90
C ILE A 221 1.21 14.47 6.33
N VAL A 222 1.21 15.76 6.69
CA VAL A 222 1.51 16.22 8.05
C VAL A 222 0.47 15.69 9.05
N ALA A 223 -0.79 15.59 8.66
CA ALA A 223 -1.86 15.06 9.51
C ALA A 223 -1.61 13.61 9.95
N PHE A 224 -0.99 12.77 9.10
CA PHE A 224 -0.67 11.38 9.43
C PHE A 224 0.25 11.27 10.66
N ARG A 225 1.14 12.25 10.84
CA ARG A 225 2.11 12.31 11.94
C ARG A 225 1.49 12.65 13.30
N GLN A 226 0.20 12.97 13.35
CA GLN A 226 -0.51 13.33 14.58
C GLN A 226 -1.10 12.12 15.32
N LEU A 227 -0.96 10.92 14.76
CA LEU A 227 -1.36 9.67 15.42
C LEU A 227 -0.36 9.26 16.49
N TYR A 228 -0.84 8.75 17.61
CA TYR A 228 -0.01 8.17 18.67
C TYR A 228 0.21 6.68 18.42
N SER A 229 1.43 6.20 18.68
CA SER A 229 1.78 4.78 18.57
C SER A 229 1.37 3.93 19.78
N ARG A 230 0.62 4.54 20.71
CA ARG A 230 0.36 4.04 22.06
C ARG A 230 -1.14 3.97 22.35
N GLU A 231 -1.53 3.15 23.31
CA GLU A 231 -2.93 3.08 23.74
C GLU A 231 -3.32 4.29 24.59
N ARG A 232 -4.62 4.55 24.74
CA ARG A 232 -5.14 5.74 25.46
C ARG A 232 -4.63 5.84 26.90
N ASN A 233 -4.46 4.69 27.57
CA ASN A 233 -4.10 4.59 28.98
C ASN A 233 -2.58 4.61 29.24
N GLU A 234 -1.76 4.64 28.18
CA GLU A 234 -0.31 4.70 28.28
C GLU A 234 0.18 6.16 28.36
N HIS A 235 1.23 6.42 29.13
CA HIS A 235 1.69 7.79 29.45
C HIS A 235 2.75 8.34 28.47
N SER A 236 3.13 7.60 27.43
CA SER A 236 4.15 8.02 26.47
C SER A 236 3.60 9.00 25.44
N ASN A 237 4.35 10.00 25.01
CA ASN A 237 3.89 10.94 23.96
C ASN A 237 4.45 10.59 22.58
N HIS A 238 4.65 9.29 22.31
CA HIS A 238 5.21 8.84 21.04
C HIS A 238 4.16 8.93 19.94
N LEU A 239 4.40 9.85 19.01
CA LEU A 239 3.69 9.93 17.74
C LEU A 239 4.25 8.90 16.77
N VAL A 240 3.43 8.51 15.80
CA VAL A 240 3.86 7.82 14.59
C VAL A 240 4.42 8.90 13.64
N ASP A 241 5.55 9.49 14.00
CA ASP A 241 6.18 10.56 13.22
C ASP A 241 6.88 10.02 11.95
N GLU A 242 7.21 8.73 11.94
CA GLU A 242 7.59 7.95 10.77
C GLU A 242 7.21 6.46 10.93
N ASN A 243 6.92 5.77 9.82
CA ASN A 243 6.50 4.37 9.85
C ASN A 243 6.90 3.56 8.59
N PHE A 244 7.93 3.97 7.88
CA PHE A 244 8.47 3.25 6.71
C PHE A 244 9.64 2.34 7.10
N ARG A 245 9.81 1.22 6.41
CA ARG A 245 10.99 0.34 6.48
C ARG A 245 12.05 0.77 5.48
N ASP A 246 13.32 0.60 5.85
CA ASP A 246 14.45 0.86 4.95
C ASP A 246 14.47 -0.15 3.78
N VAL A 247 15.07 0.25 2.65
CA VAL A 247 15.20 -0.64 1.48
C VAL A 247 16.03 -1.88 1.80
N GLN A 248 15.58 -3.02 1.29
CA GLN A 248 16.17 -4.33 1.50
C GLN A 248 16.96 -4.77 0.27
N ASP A 249 17.83 -5.75 0.46
CA ASP A 249 18.64 -6.28 -0.64
C ASP A 249 17.78 -6.87 -1.76
N ARG A 250 18.09 -6.46 -2.99
CA ARG A 250 17.39 -6.96 -4.18
C ARG A 250 17.63 -8.46 -4.40
N ASN A 251 18.76 -9.02 -3.95
CA ASN A 251 19.11 -10.44 -4.09
C ASN A 251 18.95 -10.99 -5.51
N ASN A 252 19.36 -10.21 -6.52
CA ASN A 252 19.26 -10.54 -7.95
C ASN A 252 17.83 -10.78 -8.49
N ARG A 253 16.77 -10.45 -7.71
CA ARG A 253 15.38 -10.54 -8.18
C ARG A 253 15.16 -9.74 -9.46
N ALA A 254 14.46 -10.31 -10.44
CA ALA A 254 14.03 -9.54 -11.59
C ALA A 254 12.96 -8.51 -11.17
N ILE A 255 13.11 -7.27 -11.65
CA ILE A 255 12.06 -6.26 -11.61
C ILE A 255 11.63 -6.07 -13.05
N VAL A 256 10.34 -6.20 -13.30
CA VAL A 256 9.76 -6.06 -14.63
C VAL A 256 9.17 -4.66 -14.74
N ASP A 257 9.63 -3.93 -15.73
CA ASP A 257 9.11 -2.63 -16.11
C ASP A 257 7.96 -2.84 -17.10
N VAL A 258 6.74 -2.62 -16.61
CA VAL A 258 5.51 -2.80 -17.36
C VAL A 258 5.00 -1.44 -17.81
N ASN A 259 4.95 -1.26 -19.13
CA ASN A 259 4.27 -0.15 -19.78
C ASN A 259 3.23 -0.66 -20.77
N TYR A 260 2.11 0.04 -20.83
CA TYR A 260 1.13 -0.10 -21.90
C TYR A 260 1.18 1.19 -22.72
N ASP A 261 1.74 1.09 -23.92
CA ASP A 261 1.68 2.14 -24.94
C ASP A 261 0.26 2.26 -25.53
#